data_AF-A0A3B6IPJ3-F1
#
_entry.id   AF-A0A3B6IPJ3-F1
#
_cell.length_a   1.000
_cell.length_b   1.000
_cell.length_c   1.000
_cell.angle_alpha   90.00
_cell.angle_beta   90.00
_cell.angle_gamma   90.00
#
_symmetry.space_group_name_H-M   'P 1'
#
loop_
_entity.id
_entity.type
_entity.pdbx_description
1 polymer ?
#
loop_
_entity_poly.entity_id
_entity_poly.type
_entity_poly.pdbx_seq_one_letter_code
_entity_poly.pdbx_strand_id
1 'polypeptide(L)'
;MWTESGDVGKGFRCIRMVNNIRLNFDALNGDKDHGGVHDGTTVVLWEWAKGDNQSWKILPWGEEAYAGGSANAPRGGSSEPTVRIFCKADDGFSATVRNGTVVLAPTNPRDEYQHWFKDMRHSNRIKDEEGYPAFALVNKVTGEAIKHSQGEGHPVKLVPYNANYQDESVLWTESRDVGAGFRCIRMVNNIYLNFDALHGDKEHGGVRDGTSLVLWKWCEGDNQRWKILPWCKNVSCC
;
A
#
# COMPACT_ATOMS: atom_id res chain seq x y z
N MET A 1 -18.25 11.97 3.70
CA MET A 1 -17.93 10.90 2.73
C MET A 1 -17.80 11.54 1.35
N TRP A 2 -16.85 11.11 0.54
CA TRP A 2 -16.50 11.72 -0.76
C TRP A 2 -16.70 10.74 -1.91
N THR A 3 -16.91 11.25 -3.12
CA THR A 3 -17.05 10.45 -4.34
C THR A 3 -16.32 11.13 -5.50
N GLU A 4 -15.79 10.33 -6.43
CA GLU A 4 -15.18 10.82 -7.66
C GLU A 4 -16.22 10.89 -8.79
N SER A 5 -16.13 11.90 -9.65
CA SER A 5 -16.89 11.91 -10.90
C SER A 5 -16.33 10.94 -11.94
N GLY A 6 -17.01 10.88 -13.10
CA GLY A 6 -16.36 10.43 -14.33
C GLY A 6 -15.14 11.30 -14.67
N ASP A 7 -14.32 10.81 -15.60
CA ASP A 7 -13.14 11.53 -16.10
C ASP A 7 -13.57 12.88 -16.70
N VAL A 8 -12.96 13.97 -16.22
CA VAL A 8 -13.19 15.35 -16.71
C VAL A 8 -12.11 15.79 -17.70
N GLY A 9 -11.14 14.92 -17.99
CA GLY A 9 -10.07 15.11 -18.95
C GLY A 9 -8.74 14.57 -18.41
N LYS A 10 -7.97 13.89 -19.26
CA LYS A 10 -6.60 13.42 -18.95
C LYS A 10 -6.49 12.55 -17.68
N GLY A 11 -7.55 11.84 -17.30
CA GLY A 11 -7.59 11.01 -16.11
C GLY A 11 -7.86 11.77 -14.81
N PHE A 12 -8.23 13.05 -14.89
CA PHE A 12 -8.65 13.84 -13.74
C PHE A 12 -10.14 13.64 -13.46
N ARG A 13 -10.55 13.84 -12.21
CA ARG A 13 -11.92 13.69 -11.72
C ARG A 13 -12.25 14.80 -10.74
N CYS A 14 -13.52 15.12 -10.61
CA CYS A 14 -14.03 16.02 -9.57
C CYS A 14 -14.29 15.21 -8.29
N ILE A 15 -13.76 15.67 -7.15
CA ILE A 15 -13.98 15.06 -5.83
C ILE A 15 -15.13 15.80 -5.14
N ARG A 16 -16.26 15.11 -4.96
CA ARG A 16 -17.54 15.69 -4.53
C ARG A 16 -17.99 15.15 -3.18
N MET A 17 -18.77 15.95 -2.45
CA MET A 17 -19.43 15.45 -1.24
C MET A 17 -20.50 14.43 -1.61
N VAL A 18 -20.57 13.32 -0.87
CA VAL A 18 -21.63 12.30 -1.08
C VAL A 18 -23.01 12.84 -0.72
N ASN A 19 -23.11 13.69 0.31
CA ASN A 19 -24.38 14.26 0.77
C ASN A 19 -24.78 15.55 0.05
N ASN A 20 -23.88 16.14 -0.75
CA ASN A 20 -24.17 17.32 -1.56
C ASN A 20 -23.29 17.35 -2.81
N ILE A 21 -23.76 16.69 -3.87
CA ILE A 21 -22.99 16.54 -5.12
C ILE A 21 -22.79 17.84 -5.90
N ARG A 22 -23.37 18.96 -5.45
CA ARG A 22 -23.10 20.30 -6.02
C ARG A 22 -21.79 20.88 -5.53
N LEU A 23 -21.33 20.49 -4.33
CA LEU A 23 -20.09 20.96 -3.73
C LEU A 23 -18.96 19.97 -3.97
N ASN A 24 -17.81 20.51 -4.34
CA ASN A 24 -16.61 19.77 -4.68
C ASN A 24 -15.34 20.47 -4.19
N PHE A 25 -14.23 19.73 -4.15
CA PHE A 25 -12.94 20.33 -3.83
C PHE A 25 -12.49 21.31 -4.90
N ASP A 26 -12.15 22.51 -4.46
CA ASP A 26 -11.68 23.61 -5.29
C ASP A 26 -10.39 24.14 -4.67
N ALA A 27 -9.31 24.19 -5.44
CA ALA A 27 -8.12 24.95 -5.05
C ALA A 27 -8.46 26.44 -5.26
N LEU A 28 -8.73 27.15 -4.16
CA LEU A 28 -9.26 28.51 -4.19
C LEU A 28 -8.29 29.42 -4.94
N ASN A 29 -8.77 30.06 -6.01
CA ASN A 29 -7.96 30.91 -6.90
C ASN A 29 -6.76 30.18 -7.52
N GLY A 30 -6.80 28.84 -7.56
CA GLY A 30 -5.76 27.99 -8.12
C GLY A 30 -5.82 27.85 -9.64
N ASP A 31 -6.77 28.52 -10.30
CA ASP A 31 -6.85 28.58 -11.75
C ASP A 31 -5.86 29.60 -12.31
N LYS A 32 -5.60 29.53 -13.62
CA LYS A 32 -4.59 30.35 -14.30
C LYS A 32 -4.91 31.84 -14.28
N ASP A 33 -6.19 32.20 -14.23
CA ASP A 33 -6.61 33.61 -14.25
C ASP A 33 -6.32 34.29 -12.91
N HIS A 34 -6.14 33.50 -11.84
CA HIS A 34 -5.83 33.97 -10.49
C HIS A 34 -4.41 33.62 -10.00
N GLY A 35 -3.50 33.23 -10.90
CA GLY A 35 -2.08 33.00 -10.59
C GLY A 35 -1.71 31.53 -10.38
N GLY A 36 -2.67 30.61 -10.47
CA GLY A 36 -2.45 29.18 -10.36
C GLY A 36 -2.26 28.68 -8.93
N VAL A 37 -2.16 27.35 -8.78
CA VAL A 37 -1.86 26.71 -7.50
C VAL A 37 -0.42 27.00 -7.09
N HIS A 38 -0.23 27.38 -5.82
CA HIS A 38 1.07 27.64 -5.20
C HIS A 38 1.11 27.08 -3.77
N ASP A 39 2.27 27.16 -3.13
CA ASP A 39 2.39 26.75 -1.72
C ASP A 39 1.45 27.59 -0.84
N GLY A 40 0.69 26.92 0.02
CA GLY A 40 -0.36 27.52 0.82
C GLY A 40 -1.70 27.80 0.12
N THR A 41 -1.91 27.35 -1.13
CA THR A 41 -3.25 27.44 -1.77
C THR A 41 -4.28 26.64 -0.97
N THR A 42 -5.31 27.32 -0.47
CA THR A 42 -6.39 26.72 0.33
C THR A 42 -7.30 25.86 -0.54
N VAL A 43 -7.63 24.65 -0.07
CA VAL A 43 -8.69 23.83 -0.66
C VAL A 43 -10.01 24.15 0.02
N VAL A 44 -11.01 24.55 -0.76
CA VAL A 44 -12.36 24.92 -0.29
C VAL A 44 -13.42 24.02 -0.92
N LEU A 45 -14.66 24.17 -0.45
CA LEU A 45 -15.83 23.59 -1.11
C LEU A 45 -16.50 24.64 -1.99
N TRP A 46 -16.64 24.33 -3.27
CA TRP A 46 -17.26 25.23 -4.24
C TRP A 46 -18.20 24.51 -5.20
N GLU A 47 -19.06 25.27 -5.87
CA GLU A 47 -19.91 24.73 -6.93
C GLU A 47 -19.07 24.33 -8.15
N TRP A 48 -19.46 23.25 -8.83
CA TRP A 48 -18.73 22.77 -10.01
C TRP A 48 -18.80 23.78 -11.17
N ALA A 49 -17.69 24.48 -11.38
CA ALA A 49 -17.47 25.47 -12.42
C ALA A 49 -16.66 24.92 -13.62
N LYS A 50 -16.28 23.63 -13.58
CA LYS A 50 -15.47 22.95 -14.61
C LYS A 50 -14.07 23.56 -14.80
N GLY A 51 -13.54 24.19 -13.76
CA GLY A 51 -12.18 24.73 -13.77
C GLY A 51 -11.12 23.65 -13.58
N ASP A 52 -9.90 23.91 -14.07
CA ASP A 52 -8.74 23.05 -13.84
C ASP A 52 -8.44 22.93 -12.32
N ASN A 53 -8.70 23.98 -11.54
CA ASN A 53 -8.55 24.04 -10.09
C ASN A 53 -9.54 23.15 -9.30
N GLN A 54 -10.52 22.56 -9.99
CA GLN A 54 -11.51 21.63 -9.44
C GLN A 54 -11.31 20.19 -9.94
N SER A 55 -10.29 19.97 -10.77
CA SER A 55 -9.97 18.70 -11.39
C SER A 55 -8.80 18.05 -10.68
N TRP A 56 -9.03 16.88 -10.08
CA TRP A 56 -8.06 16.21 -9.20
C TRP A 56 -7.65 14.86 -9.77
N LYS A 57 -6.40 14.46 -9.49
CA LYS A 57 -5.92 13.11 -9.81
C LYS A 57 -5.41 12.47 -8.52
N ILE A 58 -6.04 11.37 -8.12
CA ILE A 58 -5.60 10.58 -6.97
C ILE A 58 -4.66 9.51 -7.49
N LEU A 59 -3.39 9.61 -7.10
CA LEU A 59 -2.34 8.67 -7.48
C LEU A 59 -1.73 8.03 -6.24
N PRO A 60 -1.29 6.77 -6.32
CA PRO A 60 -0.33 6.24 -5.36
C PRO A 60 0.91 7.14 -5.33
N TRP A 61 1.49 7.33 -4.15
CA TRP A 61 2.70 8.11 -4.01
C TRP A 61 3.86 7.47 -4.81
N GLY A 62 4.51 8.21 -5.72
CA GLY A 62 5.53 7.67 -6.62
C GLY A 62 5.82 8.58 -7.83
N GLU A 63 6.59 8.10 -8.80
CA GLU A 63 7.04 8.88 -9.98
C GLU A 63 5.88 9.57 -10.73
N GLU A 64 4.72 8.92 -10.85
CA GLU A 64 3.54 9.50 -11.50
C GLU A 64 2.96 10.71 -10.72
N ALA A 65 3.11 10.73 -9.39
CA ALA A 65 2.71 11.87 -8.56
C ALA A 65 3.66 13.07 -8.72
N TYR A 66 4.95 12.81 -9.01
CA TYR A 66 5.94 13.85 -9.28
C TYR A 66 5.92 14.35 -10.74
N ALA A 67 5.47 13.51 -11.69
CA ALA A 67 5.61 13.77 -13.13
C ALA A 67 4.62 14.77 -13.73
N GLY A 68 3.84 15.50 -12.91
CA GLY A 68 3.08 16.69 -13.30
C GLY A 68 2.54 16.66 -14.74
N GLY A 69 1.71 15.67 -15.07
CA GLY A 69 0.93 15.67 -16.32
C GLY A 69 1.66 15.48 -17.64
N SER A 70 2.86 14.87 -17.71
CA SER A 70 3.43 14.47 -19.01
C SER A 70 2.81 13.18 -19.54
N ALA A 71 1.71 13.33 -20.28
CA ALA A 71 1.13 12.27 -21.09
C ALA A 71 1.98 12.07 -22.35
N ASN A 72 3.07 11.29 -22.25
CA ASN A 72 3.72 10.58 -23.37
C ASN A 72 4.92 9.78 -22.84
N ALA A 73 4.66 8.63 -22.22
CA ALA A 73 5.65 7.58 -22.06
C ALA A 73 5.08 6.27 -22.63
N PRO A 74 5.86 5.45 -23.36
CA PRO A 74 5.35 4.28 -24.04
C PRO A 74 4.79 3.27 -23.04
N ARG A 75 3.57 2.78 -23.29
CA ARG A 75 2.96 1.65 -22.56
C ARG A 75 3.69 0.37 -22.94
N GLY A 76 4.48 -0.18 -22.02
CA GLY A 76 5.09 -1.50 -22.12
C GLY A 76 5.56 -1.99 -20.75
N GLY A 77 4.82 -2.95 -20.18
CA GLY A 77 5.04 -3.50 -18.84
C GLY A 77 4.04 -2.95 -17.82
N SER A 78 3.42 -3.81 -17.01
CA SER A 78 2.41 -3.43 -16.00
C SER A 78 2.90 -2.26 -15.13
N SER A 79 2.30 -1.09 -15.30
CA SER A 79 2.66 0.16 -14.63
C SER A 79 2.11 0.25 -13.19
N GLU A 80 1.69 -0.86 -12.59
CA GLU A 80 1.26 -0.83 -11.19
C GLU A 80 2.50 -0.59 -10.31
N PRO A 81 2.48 0.43 -9.43
CA PRO A 81 3.60 0.70 -8.55
C PRO A 81 3.76 -0.46 -7.57
N THR A 82 4.98 -0.98 -7.45
CA THR A 82 5.31 -1.99 -6.44
C THR A 82 5.63 -1.35 -5.09
N VAL A 83 5.40 -2.09 -4.02
CA VAL A 83 5.68 -1.73 -2.64
C VAL A 83 6.79 -2.60 -2.06
N ARG A 84 7.50 -2.01 -1.10
CA ARG A 84 8.46 -2.61 -0.18
C ARG A 84 7.75 -2.92 1.13
N ILE A 85 8.04 -4.08 1.70
CA ILE A 85 7.51 -4.51 3.00
C ILE A 85 8.70 -4.72 3.94
N PHE A 86 8.71 -4.04 5.07
CA PHE A 86 9.80 -4.15 6.06
C PHE A 86 9.26 -4.03 7.49
N CYS A 87 9.96 -4.66 8.43
CA CYS A 87 9.61 -4.61 9.85
C CYS A 87 10.43 -3.56 10.60
N LYS A 88 9.91 -3.09 11.73
CA LYS A 88 10.57 -2.10 12.60
C LYS A 88 11.83 -2.65 13.26
N ALA A 89 11.92 -3.96 13.45
CA ALA A 89 13.10 -4.57 14.07
C ALA A 89 14.40 -4.24 13.32
N ASP A 90 14.35 -4.16 11.99
CA ASP A 90 15.44 -3.68 11.15
C ASP A 90 14.91 -3.25 9.76
N ASP A 91 14.98 -1.95 9.46
CA ASP A 91 14.57 -1.38 8.17
C ASP A 91 15.67 -1.47 7.09
N GLY A 92 16.80 -2.10 7.38
CA GLY A 92 17.79 -2.56 6.42
C GLY A 92 17.34 -3.82 5.66
N PHE A 93 16.29 -4.50 6.13
CA PHE A 93 15.76 -5.72 5.52
C PHE A 93 14.42 -5.51 4.82
N SER A 94 14.11 -6.36 3.84
CA SER A 94 12.85 -6.37 3.09
C SER A 94 12.32 -7.79 2.96
N ALA A 95 11.00 -7.93 2.95
CA ALA A 95 10.36 -9.20 2.62
C ALA A 95 10.63 -9.58 1.16
N THR A 96 11.08 -10.82 0.94
CA THR A 96 11.41 -11.37 -0.36
C THR A 96 10.92 -12.81 -0.47
N VAL A 97 10.73 -13.29 -1.70
CA VAL A 97 10.50 -14.71 -1.96
C VAL A 97 11.84 -15.39 -2.21
N ARG A 98 12.16 -16.43 -1.43
CA ARG A 98 13.32 -17.30 -1.65
C ARG A 98 12.90 -18.75 -1.44
N ASN A 99 13.23 -19.62 -2.40
CA ASN A 99 12.92 -21.06 -2.33
C ASN A 99 11.45 -21.37 -1.99
N GLY A 100 10.51 -20.58 -2.52
CA GLY A 100 9.07 -20.77 -2.30
C GLY A 100 8.55 -20.35 -0.92
N THR A 101 9.35 -19.64 -0.12
CA THR A 101 8.94 -19.07 1.18
C THR A 101 9.16 -17.56 1.22
N VAL A 102 8.46 -16.89 2.15
CA VAL A 102 8.67 -15.46 2.42
C VAL A 102 9.64 -15.31 3.57
N VAL A 103 10.74 -14.60 3.32
CA VAL A 103 11.79 -14.32 4.30
C VAL A 103 12.18 -12.85 4.26
N LEU A 104 12.88 -12.38 5.30
CA LEU A 104 13.57 -11.11 5.29
C LEU A 104 14.99 -11.30 4.73
N ALA A 105 15.39 -10.38 3.87
CA ALA A 105 16.73 -10.31 3.29
C ALA A 105 17.23 -8.86 3.27
N PRO A 106 18.56 -8.63 3.23
CA PRO A 106 19.10 -7.29 3.06
C PRO A 106 18.47 -6.60 1.86
N THR A 107 18.07 -5.34 2.06
CA THR A 107 17.32 -4.58 1.08
C THR A 107 18.18 -4.34 -0.15
N ASN A 108 17.65 -4.74 -1.30
CA ASN A 108 18.27 -4.55 -2.60
C ASN A 108 17.18 -4.12 -3.59
N PRO A 109 17.10 -2.83 -3.96
CA PRO A 109 16.11 -2.34 -4.92
C PRO A 109 16.24 -2.96 -6.34
N ARG A 110 17.31 -3.71 -6.61
CA ARG A 110 17.48 -4.46 -7.87
C ARG A 110 16.98 -5.90 -7.79
N ASP A 111 16.69 -6.40 -6.59
CA ASP A 111 16.12 -7.72 -6.37
C ASP A 111 14.61 -7.63 -6.55
N GLU A 112 14.13 -7.96 -7.75
CA GLU A 112 12.70 -7.87 -8.08
C GLU A 112 11.82 -8.79 -7.20
N TYR A 113 12.38 -9.82 -6.55
CA TYR A 113 11.64 -10.64 -5.59
C TYR A 113 11.31 -9.89 -4.30
N GLN A 114 11.95 -8.74 -4.03
CA GLN A 114 11.59 -7.82 -2.93
C GLN A 114 10.45 -6.86 -3.31
N HIS A 115 9.97 -6.91 -4.56
CA HIS A 115 8.89 -6.08 -5.05
C HIS A 115 7.55 -6.80 -4.94
N TRP A 116 6.59 -6.13 -4.32
CA TRP A 116 5.24 -6.67 -4.13
C TRP A 116 4.22 -5.73 -4.74
N PHE A 117 3.12 -6.25 -5.27
CA PHE A 117 1.92 -5.48 -5.53
C PHE A 117 1.02 -5.56 -4.31
N LYS A 118 0.48 -4.41 -3.90
CA LYS A 118 -0.58 -4.34 -2.88
C LYS A 118 -1.92 -4.20 -3.60
N ASP A 119 -2.60 -5.33 -3.79
CA ASP A 119 -3.87 -5.37 -4.49
C ASP A 119 -5.03 -4.99 -3.54
N MET A 120 -5.68 -3.87 -3.83
CA MET A 120 -6.78 -3.32 -3.04
C MET A 120 -8.17 -3.61 -3.63
N ARG A 121 -8.31 -4.45 -4.67
CA ARG A 121 -9.57 -4.65 -5.41
C ARG A 121 -10.75 -5.08 -4.53
N HIS A 122 -10.49 -5.78 -3.43
CA HIS A 122 -11.52 -6.24 -2.49
C HIS A 122 -11.79 -5.30 -1.29
N SER A 123 -11.04 -4.20 -1.15
CA SER A 123 -11.04 -3.31 0.02
C SER A 123 -12.38 -2.69 0.39
N ASN A 124 -13.26 -2.45 -0.59
CA ASN A 124 -14.59 -1.89 -0.36
C ASN A 124 -15.61 -2.91 0.15
N ARG A 125 -15.36 -4.20 -0.06
CA ARG A 125 -16.31 -5.30 0.24
C ARG A 125 -15.88 -6.12 1.45
N ILE A 126 -14.58 -6.30 1.63
CA ILE A 126 -14.02 -7.15 2.67
C ILE A 126 -13.24 -6.27 3.63
N LYS A 127 -13.57 -6.43 4.90
CA LYS A 127 -12.94 -5.76 6.02
C LYS A 127 -12.70 -6.77 7.12
N ASP A 128 -11.70 -6.52 7.96
CA ASP A 128 -11.54 -7.30 9.18
C ASP A 128 -12.60 -6.95 10.25
N GLU A 129 -12.54 -7.65 11.39
CA GLU A 129 -13.44 -7.46 12.53
C GLU A 129 -13.47 -6.02 13.07
N GLU A 130 -12.38 -5.26 12.90
CA GLU A 130 -12.29 -3.86 13.30
C GLU A 130 -12.67 -2.88 12.18
N GLY A 131 -13.03 -3.39 11.00
CA GLY A 131 -13.47 -2.60 9.85
C GLY A 131 -12.34 -2.09 8.94
N TYR A 132 -11.10 -2.58 9.07
CA TYR A 132 -10.00 -2.20 8.20
C TYR A 132 -10.09 -2.91 6.85
N PRO A 133 -9.80 -2.21 5.73
CA PRO A 133 -9.96 -2.75 4.39
C PRO A 133 -8.95 -3.87 4.08
N ALA A 134 -9.44 -4.91 3.42
CA ALA A 134 -8.63 -6.03 2.95
C ALA A 134 -7.74 -5.67 1.73
N PHE A 135 -6.58 -6.31 1.66
CA PHE A 135 -5.69 -6.30 0.50
C PHE A 135 -4.94 -7.63 0.32
N ALA A 136 -4.47 -7.92 -0.89
CA ALA A 136 -3.52 -9.01 -1.14
C ALA A 136 -2.11 -8.47 -1.35
N LEU A 137 -1.10 -9.25 -0.97
CA LEU A 137 0.31 -8.97 -1.25
C LEU A 137 0.83 -9.99 -2.25
N VAL A 138 1.09 -9.54 -3.48
CA VAL A 138 1.43 -10.40 -4.62
C VAL A 138 2.86 -10.14 -5.03
N ASN A 139 3.70 -11.17 -5.07
CA ASN A 139 5.09 -10.99 -5.48
C ASN A 139 5.17 -10.63 -6.96
N LYS A 140 6.00 -9.63 -7.30
CA LYS A 140 6.15 -9.14 -8.68
C LYS A 140 6.67 -10.23 -9.63
N VAL A 141 7.62 -11.05 -9.17
CA VAL A 141 8.31 -12.03 -10.01
C VAL A 141 7.53 -13.33 -10.10
N THR A 142 7.04 -13.86 -8.98
CA THR A 142 6.37 -15.17 -8.98
C THR A 142 4.88 -15.09 -9.31
N GLY A 143 4.25 -13.92 -9.14
CA GLY A 143 2.80 -13.78 -9.25
C GLY A 143 2.02 -14.51 -8.14
N GLU A 144 2.71 -14.93 -7.08
CA GLU A 144 2.09 -15.60 -5.94
C GLU A 144 1.70 -14.60 -4.86
N ALA A 145 0.56 -14.83 -4.23
CA ALA A 145 0.10 -14.07 -3.08
C ALA A 145 0.54 -14.72 -1.76
N ILE A 146 0.83 -13.90 -0.76
CA ILE A 146 1.05 -14.38 0.61
C ILE A 146 -0.28 -14.91 1.16
N LYS A 147 -0.30 -16.18 1.55
CA LYS A 147 -1.44 -16.89 2.12
C LYS A 147 -1.24 -17.17 3.60
N HIS A 148 -2.35 -17.15 4.34
CA HIS A 148 -2.44 -17.61 5.72
C HIS A 148 -1.84 -19.01 5.88
N SER A 149 -1.31 -19.29 7.06
CA SER A 149 -0.78 -20.61 7.45
C SER A 149 -1.74 -21.34 8.42
N GLN A 150 -1.31 -22.45 9.00
CA GLN A 150 -2.15 -23.29 9.87
C GLN A 150 -2.37 -22.71 11.28
N GLY A 151 -1.67 -21.64 11.65
CA GLY A 151 -1.77 -21.01 12.97
C GLY A 151 -0.47 -20.38 13.44
N GLU A 152 -0.42 -20.05 14.73
CA GLU A 152 0.76 -19.48 15.41
C GLU A 152 2.03 -20.31 15.16
N GLY A 153 3.15 -19.63 14.89
CA GLY A 153 4.48 -20.20 14.64
C GLY A 153 4.68 -20.81 13.26
N HIS A 154 3.63 -20.97 12.46
CA HIS A 154 3.77 -21.53 11.12
C HIS A 154 4.12 -20.45 10.08
N PRO A 155 5.13 -20.69 9.22
CA PRO A 155 5.45 -19.82 8.10
C PRO A 155 4.25 -19.53 7.22
N VAL A 156 4.13 -18.29 6.75
CA VAL A 156 3.15 -17.95 5.71
C VAL A 156 3.44 -18.75 4.45
N LYS A 157 2.40 -18.98 3.66
CA LYS A 157 2.50 -19.75 2.40
C LYS A 157 2.48 -18.81 1.21
N LEU A 158 2.93 -19.30 0.06
CA LEU A 158 2.73 -18.65 -1.24
C LEU A 158 1.81 -19.53 -2.07
N VAL A 159 0.89 -18.89 -2.80
CA VAL A 159 0.01 -19.55 -3.77
C VAL A 159 -0.18 -18.67 -5.00
N PRO A 160 -0.37 -19.24 -6.21
CA PRO A 160 -0.69 -18.47 -7.40
C PRO A 160 -1.88 -17.53 -7.15
N TYR A 161 -1.72 -16.25 -7.49
CA TYR A 161 -2.77 -15.27 -7.26
C TYR A 161 -3.80 -15.26 -8.40
N ASN A 162 -5.08 -15.31 -8.04
CA ASN A 162 -6.20 -15.16 -8.98
C ASN A 162 -7.08 -13.98 -8.59
N ALA A 163 -6.87 -12.83 -9.22
CA ALA A 163 -7.63 -11.60 -8.95
C ALA A 163 -9.14 -11.70 -9.24
N ASN A 164 -9.57 -12.70 -10.02
CA ASN A 164 -10.98 -12.92 -10.35
C ASN A 164 -11.71 -13.80 -9.32
N TYR A 165 -10.97 -14.38 -8.38
CA TYR A 165 -11.52 -15.24 -7.33
C TYR A 165 -11.25 -14.65 -5.96
N GLN A 166 -12.31 -14.44 -5.19
CA GLN A 166 -12.22 -13.95 -3.83
C GLN A 166 -11.75 -15.07 -2.89
N ASP A 167 -10.44 -15.23 -2.75
CA ASP A 167 -9.83 -16.11 -1.74
C ASP A 167 -9.46 -15.29 -0.49
N GLU A 168 -10.26 -15.36 0.57
CA GLU A 168 -9.97 -14.64 1.82
C GLU A 168 -8.68 -15.09 2.50
N SER A 169 -8.19 -16.29 2.20
CA SER A 169 -6.96 -16.80 2.82
C SER A 169 -5.68 -16.15 2.29
N VAL A 170 -5.76 -15.33 1.24
CA VAL A 170 -4.65 -14.49 0.76
C VAL A 170 -4.83 -13.01 1.11
N LEU A 171 -5.87 -12.68 1.87
CA LEU A 171 -6.22 -11.31 2.21
C LEU A 171 -5.74 -10.95 3.62
N TRP A 172 -5.20 -9.75 3.72
CA TRP A 172 -4.60 -9.17 4.91
C TRP A 172 -5.20 -7.79 5.16
N THR A 173 -5.06 -7.30 6.38
CA THR A 173 -5.38 -5.92 6.76
C THR A 173 -4.21 -5.27 7.48
N GLU A 174 -4.16 -3.94 7.42
CA GLU A 174 -3.27 -3.13 8.25
C GLU A 174 -4.08 -2.62 9.44
N SER A 175 -3.60 -2.85 10.66
CA SER A 175 -4.22 -2.31 11.87
C SER A 175 -4.16 -0.77 11.91
N ARG A 176 -4.72 -0.17 12.98
CA ARG A 176 -4.31 1.18 13.38
C ARG A 176 -2.79 1.31 13.50
N ASP A 177 -2.31 2.54 13.41
CA ASP A 177 -0.91 2.87 13.72
C ASP A 177 -0.58 2.45 15.16
N VAL A 178 0.51 1.69 15.32
CA VAL A 178 1.04 1.21 16.60
C VAL A 178 2.33 1.94 17.01
N GLY A 179 2.64 3.05 16.34
CA GLY A 179 3.74 3.96 16.60
C GLY A 179 4.57 4.26 15.35
N ALA A 180 4.88 5.54 15.12
CA ALA A 180 5.78 6.01 14.06
C ALA A 180 5.41 5.56 12.63
N GLY A 181 4.11 5.39 12.35
CA GLY A 181 3.62 4.96 11.03
C GLY A 181 3.69 3.45 10.80
N PHE A 182 4.10 2.66 11.80
CA PHE A 182 4.09 1.20 11.71
C PHE A 182 2.72 0.63 12.08
N ARG A 183 2.35 -0.49 11.47
CA ARG A 183 1.07 -1.18 11.66
C ARG A 183 1.30 -2.68 11.77
N CYS A 184 0.36 -3.42 12.35
CA CYS A 184 0.35 -4.88 12.24
C CYS A 184 -0.24 -5.27 10.87
N ILE A 185 0.32 -6.26 10.20
CA ILE A 185 -0.30 -6.88 9.02
C ILE A 185 -0.98 -8.17 9.49
N ARG A 186 -2.31 -8.19 9.49
CA ARG A 186 -3.13 -9.23 10.15
C ARG A 186 -3.92 -10.04 9.14
N MET A 187 -4.28 -11.27 9.49
CA MET A 187 -5.22 -12.05 8.68
C MET A 187 -6.58 -11.33 8.66
N VAL A 188 -7.21 -11.20 7.49
CA VAL A 188 -8.50 -10.50 7.37
C VAL A 188 -9.61 -11.18 8.18
N ASN A 189 -9.56 -12.51 8.32
CA ASN A 189 -10.57 -13.33 8.98
C ASN A 189 -10.22 -13.73 10.42
N ASN A 190 -9.03 -13.36 10.90
CA ASN A 190 -8.58 -13.63 12.26
C ASN A 190 -7.52 -12.60 12.69
N ILE A 191 -7.98 -11.48 13.24
CA ILE A 191 -7.08 -10.37 13.62
C ILE A 191 -6.15 -10.68 14.79
N TYR A 192 -6.30 -11.82 15.46
CA TYR A 192 -5.42 -12.25 16.55
C TYR A 192 -4.10 -12.82 16.05
N LEU A 193 -3.99 -13.12 14.75
CA LEU A 193 -2.75 -13.57 14.11
C LEU A 193 -2.27 -12.54 13.09
N ASN A 194 -0.97 -12.23 13.17
CA ASN A 194 -0.32 -11.20 12.37
C ASN A 194 1.06 -11.65 11.89
N PHE A 195 1.61 -10.92 10.92
CA PHE A 195 2.98 -11.12 10.46
C PHE A 195 3.98 -10.94 11.59
N ASP A 196 4.87 -11.91 11.72
CA ASP A 196 5.98 -11.90 12.65
C ASP A 196 7.26 -12.31 11.93
N ALA A 197 8.32 -11.51 12.06
CA ALA A 197 9.65 -11.92 11.68
C ALA A 197 10.19 -12.85 12.77
N LEU A 198 10.19 -14.17 12.50
CA LEU A 198 10.44 -15.21 13.50
C LEU A 198 11.80 -15.00 14.17
N HIS A 199 11.80 -14.84 15.49
CA HIS A 199 13.01 -14.57 16.29
C HIS A 199 13.77 -13.32 15.83
N GLY A 200 13.07 -12.38 15.18
CA GLY A 200 13.61 -11.11 14.69
C GLY A 200 13.71 -10.04 15.77
N ASP A 201 13.27 -10.32 17.00
CA ASP A 201 13.44 -9.44 18.15
C ASP A 201 14.88 -9.47 18.69
N LYS A 202 15.24 -8.47 19.49
CA LYS A 202 16.61 -8.31 20.00
C LYS A 202 17.04 -9.43 20.96
N GLU A 203 16.11 -10.08 21.65
CA GLU A 203 16.44 -11.15 22.60
C GLU A 203 16.92 -12.41 21.87
N HIS A 204 16.50 -12.60 20.63
CA HIS A 204 16.89 -13.74 19.79
C HIS A 204 17.94 -13.40 18.71
N GLY A 205 18.55 -12.21 18.79
CA GLY A 205 19.64 -11.77 17.91
C GLY A 205 19.21 -10.89 16.73
N GLY A 206 17.93 -10.50 16.67
CA GLY A 206 17.42 -9.58 15.67
C GLY A 206 17.13 -10.23 14.31
N VAL A 207 16.65 -9.40 13.39
CA VAL A 207 16.46 -9.79 11.99
C VAL A 207 17.81 -10.11 11.34
N ARG A 208 17.83 -11.15 10.50
CA ARG A 208 18.98 -11.56 9.71
C ARG A 208 18.54 -12.08 8.35
N ASP A 209 19.51 -12.28 7.46
CA ASP A 209 19.22 -12.81 6.13
C ASP A 209 18.61 -14.21 6.25
N GLY A 210 17.44 -14.40 5.64
CA GLY A 210 16.66 -15.63 5.74
C GLY A 210 15.72 -15.73 6.94
N THR A 211 15.57 -14.68 7.76
CA THR A 211 14.56 -14.66 8.85
C THR A 211 13.17 -14.93 8.25
N SER A 212 12.51 -16.00 8.70
CA SER A 212 11.23 -16.43 8.13
C SER A 212 10.08 -15.54 8.57
N LEU A 213 9.13 -15.29 7.66
CA LEU A 213 7.87 -14.63 7.98
C LEU A 213 6.84 -15.67 8.43
N VAL A 214 6.35 -15.55 9.65
CA VAL A 214 5.39 -16.49 10.26
C VAL A 214 4.12 -15.77 10.70
N LEU A 215 3.11 -16.54 11.08
CA LEU A 215 1.98 -16.03 11.86
C LEU A 215 2.29 -16.08 13.35
N TRP A 216 1.99 -15.02 14.08
CA TRP A 216 2.07 -15.03 15.53
C TRP A 216 0.98 -14.16 16.17
N LYS A 217 0.68 -14.42 17.44
CA LYS A 217 -0.16 -13.53 18.23
C LYS A 217 0.54 -12.20 18.47
N TRP A 218 -0.21 -11.13 18.66
CA TRP A 218 0.38 -9.84 18.98
C TRP A 218 1.08 -9.87 20.35
N CYS A 219 2.37 -9.58 20.35
CA CYS A 219 3.28 -9.53 21.52
C CYS A 219 3.96 -8.17 21.67
N GLU A 220 3.53 -7.16 20.91
CA GLU A 220 4.08 -5.79 20.94
C GLU A 220 5.56 -5.67 20.55
N GLY A 221 6.12 -6.70 19.92
CA GLY A 221 7.50 -6.72 19.44
C GLY A 221 7.72 -5.88 18.19
N ASP A 222 8.93 -5.33 18.02
CA ASP A 222 9.31 -4.59 16.81
C ASP A 222 9.35 -5.49 15.55
N ASN A 223 9.51 -6.80 15.73
CA ASN A 223 9.44 -7.82 14.68
C ASN A 223 8.00 -8.08 14.16
N GLN A 224 6.99 -7.45 14.77
CA GLN A 224 5.57 -7.53 14.39
C GLN A 224 5.00 -6.20 13.87
N ARG A 225 5.86 -5.18 13.78
CA ARG A 225 5.49 -3.82 13.36
C ARG A 225 6.00 -3.60 11.96
N TRP A 226 5.10 -3.34 11.01
CA TRP A 226 5.41 -3.34 9.59
C TRP A 226 5.10 -2.02 8.93
N LYS A 227 5.82 -1.74 7.85
CA LYS A 227 5.51 -0.69 6.87
C LYS A 227 5.43 -1.31 5.49
N ILE A 228 4.40 -0.90 4.75
CA ILE A 228 4.24 -1.18 3.33
C ILE A 228 4.33 0.18 2.61
N LEU A 229 5.46 0.45 1.97
CA LEU A 229 5.72 1.73 1.30
C LEU A 229 6.01 1.51 -0.18
N PRO A 230 5.69 2.47 -1.07
CA PRO A 230 6.10 2.39 -2.46
C PRO A 230 7.62 2.17 -2.62
N TRP A 231 8.02 1.34 -3.58
CA TRP A 231 9.41 1.28 -4.02
C TRP A 231 9.75 2.59 -4.76
N CYS A 232 10.51 3.48 -4.12
CA CYS A 232 11.08 4.64 -4.79
C CYS A 232 12.32 4.20 -5.60
N LYS A 233 12.36 4.50 -6.90
CA LYS A 233 13.50 4.16 -7.77
C LYS A 233 14.79 4.95 -7.44
N ASN A 234 14.71 5.95 -6.58
CA ASN A 234 15.82 6.81 -6.20
C ASN A 234 16.19 6.63 -4.72
N VAL A 235 17.46 6.28 -4.49
CA VAL A 235 18.10 6.02 -3.19
C VAL A 235 18.11 7.26 -2.27
N SER A 236 17.75 8.44 -2.79
CA SER A 236 17.75 9.71 -2.06
C SER A 236 16.48 10.01 -1.24
N CYS A 237 15.52 9.08 -1.18
CA CYS A 237 14.25 9.29 -0.48
C CYS A 237 13.98 8.26 0.65
N CYS A 238 15.02 7.55 1.10
CA CYS A 238 14.96 6.73 2.31
C CYS A 238 15.79 7.41 3.40
#